data_AF-X1H5M7-F1
#
_entry.id   AF-X1H5M7-F1
#
_cell.length_a   1.000
_cell.length_b   1.000
_cell.length_c   1.000
_cell.angle_alpha   90.00
_cell.angle_beta   90.00
_cell.angle_gamma   90.00
#
_symmetry.space_group_name_H-M   'P 1'
#
loop_
_entity.id
_entity.type
_entity.pdbx_description
1 polymer ?
#
loop_
_entity_poly.entity_id
_entity_poly.type
_entity_poly.pdbx_seq_one_letter_code
_entity_poly.pdbx_strand_id
1 'polypeptide(L)' 'VPEAAKQLGRPKMTLYRWIKANKIIYAELGGVLFIPRSVVERLKNEKAAESEKSKEKGG' A
#
# COMPACT_ATOMS: atom_id res chain seq x y z
N VAL A 1 10.01 -3.35 -0.88
CA VAL A 1 9.28 -2.26 -0.18
C VAL A 1 9.48 -0.86 -0.78
N PRO A 2 10.71 -0.38 -1.05
CA PRO A 2 10.94 0.98 -1.58
C PRO A 2 10.18 1.31 -2.87
N GLU A 3 10.15 0.37 -3.81
CA GLU A 3 9.47 0.53 -5.09
C GLU A 3 7.95 0.63 -4.93
N ALA A 4 7.35 -0.27 -4.15
CA ALA A 4 5.91 -0.21 -3.83
C ALA A 4 5.53 1.11 -3.14
N ALA A 5 6.37 1.64 -2.25
CA ALA A 5 6.16 2.92 -1.59
C ALA A 5 6.11 4.08 -2.60
N LYS A 6 7.05 4.09 -3.57
CA LYS A 6 7.09 5.07 -4.67
C LYS A 6 5.83 4.97 -5.53
N GLN A 7 5.44 3.76 -5.93
CA GLN A 7 4.25 3.54 -6.75
C GLN A 7 2.94 3.92 -6.07
N LEU A 8 2.86 3.80 -4.75
CA LEU A 8 1.69 4.18 -3.96
C LEU A 8 1.69 5.66 -3.55
N GLY A 9 2.79 6.38 -3.79
CA GLY A 9 2.99 7.73 -3.27
C GLY A 9 2.89 7.78 -1.73
N ARG A 10 3.40 6.75 -1.04
CA ARG A 10 3.35 6.65 0.44
C ARG A 10 4.76 6.52 1.02
N PRO A 11 5.00 7.01 2.24
CA PRO A 11 6.27 6.78 2.93
C PRO A 11 6.56 5.28 3.10
N LYS A 12 7.83 4.87 2.96
CA LYS A 12 8.27 3.48 3.18
C LYS A 12 7.82 2.95 4.55
N MET A 13 7.87 3.82 5.57
CA MET A 13 7.50 3.48 6.93
C MET A 13 6.03 3.09 7.09
N THR A 14 5.14 3.63 6.25
CA THR A 14 3.74 3.22 6.21
C THR A 14 3.61 1.77 5.78
N LEU A 15 4.35 1.35 4.74
CA LEU A 15 4.34 -0.04 4.29
C LEU A 15 4.93 -0.97 5.36
N TYR A 16 6.04 -0.60 6.01
CA TYR A 16 6.58 -1.40 7.12
C TYR A 16 5.59 -1.55 8.29
N ARG A 17 4.84 -0.50 8.62
CA ARG A 17 3.77 -0.58 9.63
C ARG A 17 2.64 -1.51 9.20
N TRP A 18 2.26 -1.48 7.92
CA TRP A 18 1.23 -2.39 7.39
C TRP A 18 1.69 -3.84 7.40
N ILE A 19 2.96 -4.11 7.08
CA ILE A 19 3.58 -5.43 7.21
C ILE A 19 3.51 -5.89 8.67
N LYS A 20 4.00 -5.07 9.61
CA LYS A 20 3.99 -5.40 11.05
C LYS A 20 2.57 -5.64 11.60
N ALA A 21 1.58 -4.94 11.04
CA ALA A 21 0.17 -5.07 11.42
C ALA A 21 -0.58 -6.15 10.63
N ASN A 22 0.10 -6.98 9.82
CA ASN A 22 -0.49 -8.02 8.96
C ASN A 22 -1.61 -7.49 8.02
N LYS A 23 -1.55 -6.22 7.62
CA LYS A 23 -2.53 -5.59 6.71
C LYS A 23 -2.25 -5.90 5.24
N ILE A 24 -1.00 -6.24 4.91
CA ILE A 24 -0.57 -6.58 3.57
C ILE A 24 0.32 -7.82 3.62
N ILE A 25 0.23 -8.65 2.58
CA ILE A 25 1.16 -9.76 2.39
C ILE A 25 2.49 -9.26 1.81
N TYR A 26 3.56 -9.96 2.13
CA TYR A 26 4.90 -9.71 1.62
C TYR A 26 5.62 -11.03 1.38
N ALA A 27 6.67 -10.99 0.57
CA ALA A 27 7.64 -12.07 0.43
C ALA A 27 8.99 -11.59 0.99
N GLU A 28 9.73 -12.49 1.62
CA GLU A 28 11.07 -12.22 2.12
C GLU A 28 12.08 -13.11 1.37
N LEU A 29 13.12 -12.49 0.83
CA LEU A 29 14.20 -13.20 0.15
C LEU A 29 15.53 -12.60 0.60
N GLY A 30 16.34 -13.39 1.30
CA GLY A 30 17.64 -12.96 1.82
C GLY A 30 17.56 -11.75 2.77
N GLY A 31 16.52 -11.67 3.61
CA GLY A 31 16.28 -10.53 4.51
C GLY A 31 15.71 -9.28 3.83
N VAL A 32 15.43 -9.34 2.53
CA VAL A 32 14.83 -8.22 1.78
C VAL A 32 13.34 -8.46 1.61
N LEU A 33 12.55 -7.43 1.95
CA LEU A 33 11.09 -7.46 1.87
C LEU A 33 10.58 -7.00 0.50
N PHE A 34 9.79 -7.86 -0.14
CA PHE A 34 9.13 -7.64 -1.42
C PHE A 34 7.63 -7.56 -1.24
N ILE A 35 7.00 -6.56 -1.87
CA ILE A 35 5.55 -6.45 -1.92
C ILE A 35 5.11 -6.96 -3.29
N PRO A 36 4.26 -8.01 -3.37
CA PRO A 36 3.77 -8.51 -4.65
C PRO A 36 3.06 -7.43 -5.44
N ARG A 37 3.20 -7.48 -6.76
CA ARG A 37 2.57 -6.50 -7.67
C ARG A 37 1.05 -6.41 -7.49
N SER A 38 0.38 -7.55 -7.30
CA SER A 38 -1.07 -7.62 -7.08
C SER A 38 -1.52 -6.83 -5.85
N VAL A 39 -0.71 -6.80 -4.78
CA VAL A 39 -0.97 -6.00 -3.58
C VAL A 39 -0.86 -4.52 -3.88
N VAL A 40 0.17 -4.12 -4.63
CA VAL A 40 0.35 -2.72 -5.04
C VAL A 40 -0.83 -2.25 -5.89
N GLU A 41 -1.28 -3.06 -6.84
CA GLU A 41 -2.43 -2.77 -7.70
C GLU A 41 -3.73 -2.67 -6.89
N ARG A 42 -3.99 -3.62 -5.96
CA ARG A 42 -5.15 -3.54 -5.05
C ARG A 42 -5.15 -2.24 -4.23
N LEU A 43 -4.01 -1.88 -3.64
CA LEU A 43 -3.87 -0.68 -2.81
C LEU A 43 -4.01 0.63 -3.60
N LYS A 44 -3.61 0.63 -4.89
CA LYS A 44 -3.85 1.77 -5.78
C LYS A 44 -5.35 1.97 -6.01
N ASN A 45 -6.07 0.88 -6.27
CA ASN A 45 -7.51 0.91 -6.51
C ASN A 45 -8.30 1.34 -5.26
N GLU A 46 -7.91 0.85 -4.08
CA GLU A 46 -8.50 1.29 -2.81
C GLU A 46 -8.30 2.79 -2.58
N LYS A 47 -7.11 3.33 -2.90
CA LYS A 47 -6.83 4.78 -2.81
C LYS A 47 -7.77 5.59 -3.71
N ALA A 48 -8.04 5.11 -4.93
CA ALA A 48 -8.95 5.75 -5.86
C ALA A 48 -10.40 5.73 -5.35
N ALA A 49 -10.83 4.59 -4.78
CA ALA A 49 -12.16 4.46 -4.18
C ALA A 49 -12.36 5.32 -2.92
N GLU A 50 -11.34 5.47 -2.06
CA GLU A 50 -11.40 6.35 -0.88
C GLU A 50 -11.45 7.84 -1.25
N SER A 51 -10.77 8.24 -2.33
CA SER A 51 -10.83 9.62 -2.83
C SER A 51 -12.20 9.99 -3.40
N GLU A 52 -12.94 9.03 -3.94
CA GLU A 52 -14.29 9.26 -4.49
C GLU A 52 -15.33 9.41 -3.37
N LYS A 53 -15.24 8.60 -2.31
CA LYS A 53 -16.14 8.68 -1.13
C LYS A 53 -15.99 9.96 -0.31
N SER A 54 -14.83 10.61 -0.34
CA SER A 54 -14.60 11.84 0.44
C SER A 54 -15.23 13.09 -0.20
N LYS A 55 -15.70 13.01 -1.44
CA LYS A 55 -16.34 14.13 -2.16
C LYS A 55 -17.87 14.20 -1.95
N GLU A 56 -18.49 13.13 -1.44
CA GLU A 56 -19.96 13.01 -1.32
C GLU A 56 -20.50 13.45 0.05
N LYS A 57 -19.66 13.67 1.07
CA LYS A 57 -20.09 14.06 2.43
C LYS A 57 -19.97 15.55 2.77
N GLY A 58 -19.78 16.41 1.76
CA GLY A 58 -19.59 17.85 1.96
C GLY A 58 -20.36 18.71 0.96
N GLY A 59 -21.66 18.41 0.78
CA GLY A 59 -22.63 19.25 0.07
C GLY A 59 -23.72 19.73 1.01
#